data_AF-A0A1V5D054-F1
#
_entry.id   AF-A0A1V5D054-F1
#
_cell.length_a   1.000
_cell.length_b   1.000
_cell.length_c   1.000
_cell.angle_alpha   90.00
_cell.angle_beta   90.00
_cell.angle_gamma   90.00
#
_symmetry.space_group_name_H-M   'P 1'
#
loop_
_entity.id
_entity.type
_entity.pdbx_description
1 polymer ?
#
loop_
_entity_poly.entity_id
_entity_poly.type
_entity_poly.pdbx_seq_one_letter_code
_entity_poly.pdbx_strand_id
1 'polypeptide(L)'
;MVRPLVMRLFLIVVILLSWNSASAKRCYTLADPLDPENIYEQKQSQDCLHNFYLGKFEVTQGEWKAVMGNNPSYFQIRRTDDPDRCILCGIKLCAGCPDVETSDMFPVENVSWDDVQEFILKLNQRTGKKYRLPTALEWEYAASAGGKKERWAGTDFESDLWQFAWYGDTSGYRTSPVGQKVPNTFGFHDMTGNVWEWVNDSFPSDYYKIDFKRQRDRLFPGMPRMLKGGSWYDPPLFAVISVNEGMHPTTRSNSVGFRLAFSAEADTGEHVDQVTGMRFIFVKGQEPLPKPKVEQPTKPASPPPEQSVATLDPAYFDLNKYDIRPDAANILKKNVEWFQQNPGRKVRIEGNTDERASRPYNMVLGRKRANAVKQYLIGLGVDAGLLETATYGKERPVCPERIEECYWRNRRVDLMPIP
;
A
#
# COMPACT_ATOMS: atom_id res chain seq x y z
N MET A 1 44.22 16.07 0.20
CA MET A 1 43.18 17.05 -0.18
C MET A 1 41.83 16.43 0.09
N VAL A 2 41.15 16.86 1.16
CA VAL A 2 39.79 16.45 1.49
C VAL A 2 38.88 17.12 0.46
N ARG A 3 38.22 16.34 -0.40
CA ARG A 3 37.16 16.88 -1.27
C ARG A 3 36.07 17.45 -0.36
N PRO A 4 35.63 18.71 -0.53
CA PRO A 4 34.52 19.23 0.25
C PRO A 4 33.30 18.36 -0.02
N LEU A 5 32.71 17.82 1.04
CA LEU A 5 31.40 17.19 0.99
C LEU A 5 30.44 18.26 0.44
N VAL A 6 30.12 18.20 -0.85
CA VAL A 6 28.97 18.92 -1.38
C VAL A 6 27.80 18.29 -0.67
N MET A 7 27.22 19.03 0.28
CA MET A 7 26.00 18.68 0.99
C MET A 7 24.94 18.49 -0.11
N ARG A 8 24.72 17.24 -0.55
CA ARG A 8 23.58 16.90 -1.39
C ARG A 8 22.36 17.18 -0.52
N LEU A 9 21.79 18.37 -0.68
CA LEU A 9 20.55 18.75 -0.05
C LEU A 9 19.46 17.84 -0.63
N PHE A 10 18.93 16.97 0.22
CA PHE A 10 17.77 16.16 -0.10
C PHE A 10 16.56 17.07 -0.18
N LEU A 11 15.80 16.93 -1.27
CA LEU A 11 14.72 17.81 -1.64
C LEU A 11 13.40 17.19 -1.18
N ILE A 12 12.86 17.67 -0.04
CA ILE A 12 11.55 17.22 0.44
C ILE A 12 10.49 17.69 -0.55
N VAL A 13 9.97 16.76 -1.36
CA VAL A 13 8.95 17.06 -2.38
C VAL A 13 7.59 17.19 -1.71
N VAL A 14 6.93 18.34 -1.89
CA VAL A 14 5.59 18.61 -1.38
C VAL A 14 4.60 18.92 -2.50
N ILE A 15 3.32 18.69 -2.22
CA ILE A 15 2.19 19.07 -3.09
C ILE A 15 1.37 20.13 -2.36
N LEU A 16 1.07 21.24 -3.06
CA LEU A 16 0.19 22.30 -2.55
C LEU A 16 -1.28 21.91 -2.75
N LEU A 17 -2.03 21.92 -1.66
CA LEU A 17 -3.49 21.81 -1.68
C LEU A 17 -4.07 23.19 -1.35
N SER A 18 -4.59 23.87 -2.38
CA SER A 18 -5.06 25.27 -2.26
C SER A 18 -6.40 25.52 -2.93
N TRP A 19 -7.16 26.48 -2.40
CA TRP A 19 -8.41 27.00 -3.00
C TRP A 19 -8.26 28.45 -3.44
N ASN A 20 -9.20 28.93 -4.28
CA ASN A 20 -9.20 30.17 -5.09
C ASN A 20 -8.80 31.50 -4.40
N SER A 21 -8.44 31.50 -3.12
CA SER A 21 -7.69 32.56 -2.43
C SER A 21 -6.90 31.98 -1.25
N ALA A 22 -5.90 32.72 -0.74
CA ALA A 22 -5.13 32.30 0.44
C ALA A 22 -5.97 32.20 1.73
N SER A 23 -7.17 32.80 1.75
CA SER A 23 -8.12 32.76 2.87
C SER A 23 -9.27 31.78 2.66
N ALA A 24 -9.36 31.14 1.49
CA ALA A 24 -10.42 30.20 1.17
C ALA A 24 -10.28 28.95 2.04
N LYS A 25 -11.41 28.50 2.61
CA LYS A 25 -11.50 27.24 3.33
C LYS A 25 -12.34 26.25 2.54
N ARG A 26 -11.98 24.97 2.58
CA ARG A 26 -12.83 23.90 2.09
C ARG A 26 -13.24 23.00 3.23
N CYS A 27 -14.53 22.89 3.44
CA CYS A 27 -15.05 22.02 4.48
C CYS A 27 -15.24 20.61 3.95
N TYR A 28 -14.87 19.64 4.79
CA TYR A 28 -14.79 18.24 4.45
C TYR A 28 -15.42 17.41 5.56
N THR A 29 -16.10 16.33 5.17
CA THR A 29 -16.75 15.40 6.10
C THR A 29 -15.95 14.11 6.10
N LEU A 30 -15.50 13.70 7.28
CA LEU A 30 -14.73 12.46 7.46
C LEU A 30 -15.67 11.24 7.46
N ALA A 31 -15.18 10.12 6.96
CA ALA A 31 -15.86 8.84 7.12
C ALA A 31 -15.73 8.37 8.58
N ASP A 32 -16.70 7.60 9.08
CA ASP A 32 -16.62 7.11 10.46
C ASP A 32 -15.47 6.11 10.63
N PRO A 33 -14.45 6.40 11.46
CA PRO A 33 -13.35 5.46 11.71
C PRO A 33 -13.81 4.19 12.46
N LEU A 34 -14.97 4.23 13.13
CA LEU A 34 -15.51 3.10 13.91
C LEU A 34 -16.28 2.08 13.05
N ASP A 35 -16.59 2.43 11.80
CA ASP A 35 -17.22 1.53 10.83
C ASP A 35 -16.46 1.56 9.50
N PRO A 36 -15.25 0.96 9.45
CA PRO A 36 -14.43 0.93 8.24
C PRO A 36 -15.06 0.10 7.11
N GLU A 37 -16.09 -0.70 7.40
CA GLU A 37 -16.84 -1.44 6.38
C GLU A 37 -17.90 -0.55 5.70
N ASN A 38 -18.44 0.44 6.41
CA ASN A 38 -19.46 1.38 5.94
C ASN A 38 -18.95 2.83 5.80
N ILE A 39 -17.95 3.04 4.94
CA ILE A 39 -17.42 4.38 4.61
C ILE A 39 -18.46 5.34 3.96
N TYR A 40 -19.68 4.87 3.72
CA TYR A 40 -20.78 5.64 3.13
C TYR A 40 -21.63 6.37 4.17
N GLU A 41 -21.61 5.93 5.43
CA GLU A 41 -22.19 6.70 6.54
C GLU A 41 -21.18 7.74 7.02
N GLN A 42 -21.48 9.00 6.71
CA GLN A 42 -20.66 10.15 7.10
C GLN A 42 -21.21 10.74 8.39
N LYS A 43 -20.36 10.90 9.41
CA LYS A 43 -20.72 11.69 10.59
C LYS A 43 -20.64 13.17 10.20
N GLN A 44 -21.68 13.96 10.46
CA GLN A 44 -21.79 15.38 10.10
C GLN A 44 -20.87 16.30 10.92
N SER A 45 -19.58 16.01 11.07
CA SER A 45 -18.60 17.02 11.51
C SER A 45 -17.99 17.66 10.27
N GLN A 46 -18.40 18.90 10.01
CA GLN A 46 -17.88 19.72 8.91
C GLN A 46 -16.69 20.53 9.42
N ASP A 47 -15.48 19.99 9.25
CA ASP A 47 -14.25 20.71 9.56
C ASP A 47 -13.67 21.33 8.29
N CYS A 48 -13.14 22.56 8.39
CA CYS A 48 -12.69 23.32 7.24
C CYS A 48 -11.17 23.43 7.19
N LEU A 49 -10.61 22.98 6.07
CA LEU A 49 -9.19 23.03 5.77
C LEU A 49 -8.77 24.39 5.24
N HIS A 50 -7.61 24.85 5.70
CA HIS A 50 -6.87 25.97 5.13
C HIS A 50 -5.85 25.46 4.11
N ASN A 51 -5.35 26.32 3.22
CA ASN A 51 -4.32 25.93 2.26
C ASN A 51 -3.09 25.36 3.00
N PHE A 52 -2.58 24.23 2.54
CA PHE A 52 -1.43 23.56 3.14
C PHE A 52 -0.61 22.82 2.09
N TYR A 53 0.66 22.62 2.41
CA TYR A 53 1.55 21.71 1.70
C TYR A 53 1.64 20.41 2.47
N LEU A 54 1.65 19.29 1.75
CA LEU A 54 1.88 17.96 2.32
C LEU A 54 2.99 17.25 1.54
N GLY A 55 3.82 16.50 2.25
CA GLY A 55 4.86 15.64 1.67
C GLY A 55 4.26 14.66 0.67
N LYS A 56 4.83 14.63 -0.53
CA LYS A 56 4.42 13.70 -1.59
C LYS A 56 4.64 12.24 -1.16
N PHE A 57 5.68 12.03 -0.37
CA PHE A 57 6.14 10.76 0.17
C PHE A 57 6.23 10.83 1.70
N GLU A 58 6.35 9.68 2.34
CA GLU A 58 6.86 9.56 3.71
C GLU A 58 8.28 10.16 3.79
N VAL A 59 8.68 10.68 4.96
CA VAL A 59 10.06 11.12 5.18
C VAL A 59 10.97 9.91 5.08
N THR A 60 12.03 10.06 4.31
CA THR A 60 12.95 8.97 4.00
C THR A 60 14.09 8.85 5.01
N GLN A 61 14.74 7.69 5.05
CA GLN A 61 15.93 7.46 5.88
C GLN A 61 17.06 8.44 5.55
N GLY A 62 17.23 8.80 4.27
CA GLY A 62 18.20 9.80 3.82
C GLY A 62 17.90 11.19 4.36
N GLU A 63 16.65 11.63 4.25
CA GLU A 63 16.19 12.92 4.80
C GLU A 63 16.32 12.97 6.33
N TRP A 64 15.91 11.91 7.02
CA TRP A 64 16.11 11.77 8.46
C TRP A 64 17.57 11.95 8.84
N LYS A 65 18.45 11.17 8.20
CA LYS A 65 19.89 11.19 8.48
C LYS A 65 20.52 12.54 8.19
N ALA A 66 20.09 13.23 7.13
CA ALA A 66 20.58 14.58 6.83
C ALA A 66 20.26 15.57 7.96
N VAL A 67 19.09 15.46 8.58
CA VAL A 67 18.66 16.35 9.68
C VAL A 67 19.22 15.91 11.03
N MET A 68 19.14 14.62 11.35
CA MET A 68 19.40 14.10 12.69
C MET A 68 20.83 13.57 12.87
N GLY A 69 21.53 13.29 11.79
CA GLY A 69 22.90 12.75 11.82
C GLY A 69 22.99 11.25 12.15
N ASN A 70 21.86 10.57 12.36
CA ASN A 70 21.77 9.13 12.64
C ASN A 70 20.67 8.47 11.77
N ASN A 71 20.48 7.15 11.87
CA ASN A 71 19.36 6.44 11.25
C ASN A 71 18.81 5.41 12.24
N PRO A 72 17.60 5.62 12.82
CA PRO A 72 17.01 4.72 13.81
C PRO A 72 16.30 3.52 13.18
N SER A 73 16.12 3.51 11.86
CA SER A 73 15.32 2.51 11.15
C SER A 73 15.80 1.08 11.35
N TYR A 74 14.84 0.19 11.58
CA TYR A 74 15.04 -1.24 11.70
C TYR A 74 15.47 -1.85 10.35
N PHE A 75 14.77 -1.50 9.27
CA PHE A 75 15.06 -1.90 7.90
C PHE A 75 16.12 -1.03 7.24
N GLN A 76 17.16 -0.67 8.00
CA GLN A 76 18.35 -0.02 7.48
C GLN A 76 19.17 -0.99 6.61
N ILE A 77 19.70 -0.49 5.50
CA ILE A 77 20.66 -1.23 4.68
C ILE A 77 22.03 -1.14 5.36
N ARG A 78 22.38 -2.16 6.18
CA ARG A 78 23.72 -2.30 6.76
C ARG A 78 24.67 -2.81 5.69
N ARG A 79 25.76 -2.10 5.39
CA ARG A 79 26.89 -2.70 4.66
C ARG A 79 27.28 -3.97 5.43
N THR A 80 27.06 -5.13 4.84
CA THR A 80 27.63 -6.36 5.36
C THR A 80 29.15 -6.23 5.35
N ASP A 81 29.80 -6.89 6.28
CA ASP A 81 31.22 -7.19 6.29
C ASP A 81 31.69 -7.91 5.01
N ASP A 82 30.78 -8.56 4.30
CA ASP A 82 30.96 -9.07 2.94
C ASP A 82 30.41 -8.08 1.89
N PRO A 83 31.26 -7.36 1.15
CA PRO A 83 30.83 -6.38 0.14
C PRO A 83 30.15 -7.00 -1.09
N ASP A 84 30.21 -8.32 -1.27
CA ASP A 84 29.63 -8.99 -2.43
C ASP A 84 28.20 -9.51 -2.19
N ARG A 85 27.69 -9.40 -0.96
CA ARG A 85 26.40 -9.97 -0.54
C ARG A 85 25.30 -8.91 -0.53
N CYS A 86 24.17 -9.19 -1.17
CA CYS A 86 23.03 -8.29 -1.12
C CYS A 86 22.41 -8.24 0.28
N ILE A 87 22.21 -7.02 0.77
CA ILE A 87 21.71 -6.70 2.11
C ILE A 87 20.21 -7.01 2.26
N LEU A 88 19.45 -7.05 1.16
CA LEU A 88 18.01 -7.39 1.18
C LEU A 88 17.72 -8.89 1.25
N CYS A 89 18.54 -9.74 0.63
CA CYS A 89 18.24 -11.17 0.48
C CYS A 89 19.39 -12.11 0.86
N GLY A 90 20.57 -11.60 1.21
CA GLY A 90 21.75 -12.39 1.59
C GLY A 90 22.43 -13.14 0.43
N ILE A 91 22.08 -12.83 -0.83
CA ILE A 91 22.61 -13.50 -2.03
C ILE A 91 23.78 -12.71 -2.61
N LYS A 92 24.87 -13.41 -2.94
CA LYS A 92 26.04 -12.85 -3.63
C LYS A 92 25.68 -12.49 -5.08
N LEU A 93 26.00 -11.28 -5.54
CA LEU A 93 25.73 -10.80 -6.92
C LEU A 93 24.23 -10.78 -7.31
N CYS A 94 23.35 -10.33 -6.41
CA CYS A 94 21.96 -10.04 -6.78
C CYS A 94 21.90 -8.83 -7.74
N ALA A 95 21.61 -9.09 -9.01
CA ALA A 95 21.45 -8.07 -10.06
C ALA A 95 20.19 -7.17 -9.90
N GLY A 96 19.57 -7.13 -8.72
CA GLY A 96 18.36 -6.36 -8.44
C GLY A 96 18.30 -5.75 -7.04
N CYS A 97 19.42 -5.68 -6.32
CA CYS A 97 19.43 -5.01 -5.02
C CYS A 97 19.68 -3.51 -5.18
N PRO A 98 18.91 -2.67 -4.46
CA PRO A 98 19.02 -1.23 -4.52
C PRO A 98 20.42 -0.78 -4.12
N ASP A 99 21.04 0.06 -4.95
CA ASP A 99 22.22 0.82 -4.62
C ASP A 99 22.01 1.69 -3.37
N VAL A 100 23.11 2.20 -2.78
CA VAL A 100 23.06 3.08 -1.59
C VAL A 100 22.12 4.28 -1.81
N GLU A 101 22.05 4.84 -3.02
CA GLU A 101 21.13 5.93 -3.35
C GLU A 101 19.65 5.52 -3.20
N THR A 102 19.30 4.30 -3.58
CA THR A 102 17.96 3.72 -3.36
C THR A 102 17.71 3.29 -1.91
N SER A 103 18.76 3.11 -1.09
CA SER A 103 18.61 2.84 0.35
C SER A 103 18.17 4.07 1.14
N ASP A 104 18.59 5.26 0.70
CA ASP A 104 18.18 6.53 1.31
C ASP A 104 16.70 6.84 1.04
N MET A 105 16.05 6.14 0.09
CA MET A 105 14.66 6.35 -0.33
C MET A 105 13.64 5.48 0.42
N PHE A 106 14.06 4.61 1.34
CA PHE A 106 13.12 3.91 2.22
C PHE A 106 12.53 4.90 3.23
N PRO A 107 11.27 4.72 3.67
CA PRO A 107 10.71 5.54 4.73
C PRO A 107 11.55 5.36 6.01
N VAL A 108 11.74 6.44 6.75
CA VAL A 108 12.26 6.34 8.10
C VAL A 108 11.18 5.72 8.98
N GLU A 109 11.51 4.60 9.60
CA GLU A 109 10.70 3.96 10.64
C GLU A 109 11.48 3.79 11.93
N ASN A 110 10.83 3.22 12.95
CA ASN A 110 11.35 3.09 14.31
C ASN A 110 11.62 4.46 14.96
N VAL A 111 10.72 5.41 14.67
CA VAL A 111 10.70 6.78 15.22
C VAL A 111 9.41 7.01 16.00
N SER A 112 9.54 7.63 17.17
CA SER A 112 8.39 8.01 18.00
C SER A 112 7.84 9.36 17.57
N TRP A 113 6.63 9.70 18.01
CA TRP A 113 6.07 11.02 17.77
C TRP A 113 6.99 12.13 18.33
N ASP A 114 7.59 11.90 19.50
CA ASP A 114 8.54 12.82 20.12
C ASP A 114 9.83 12.99 19.29
N ASP A 115 10.37 11.89 18.75
CA ASP A 115 11.55 11.97 17.85
C ASP A 115 11.23 12.78 16.60
N VAL A 116 10.01 12.65 16.07
CA VAL A 116 9.53 13.40 14.91
C VAL A 116 9.43 14.89 15.22
N GLN A 117 8.99 15.28 16.43
CA GLN A 117 9.01 16.69 16.83
C GLN A 117 10.44 17.24 16.89
N GLU A 118 11.42 16.47 17.38
CA GLU A 118 12.82 16.87 17.39
C GLU A 118 13.37 17.04 15.97
N PHE A 119 13.05 16.11 15.06
CA PHE A 119 13.39 16.21 13.64
C PHE A 119 12.81 17.50 13.03
N ILE A 120 11.52 17.77 13.25
CA ILE A 120 10.83 18.97 12.73
C ILE A 120 11.48 20.24 13.29
N LEU A 121 11.81 20.27 14.58
CA LEU A 121 12.48 21.41 15.21
C LEU A 121 13.81 21.72 14.52
N LYS A 122 14.67 20.70 14.34
CA LYS A 122 15.97 20.87 13.67
C LYS A 122 15.81 21.25 12.20
N LEU A 123 14.83 20.67 11.51
CA LEU A 123 14.54 21.00 10.11
C LEU A 123 14.11 22.48 9.98
N ASN A 124 13.22 22.95 10.86
CA ASN A 124 12.77 24.34 10.87
C ASN A 124 13.91 25.31 11.22
N GLN A 125 14.78 24.96 12.17
CA GLN A 125 15.96 25.78 12.50
C GLN A 125 16.91 25.92 11.30
N ARG A 126 17.05 24.89 10.47
CA ARG A 126 17.95 24.90 9.30
C ARG A 126 17.36 25.61 8.09
N THR A 127 16.04 25.54 7.92
CA THR A 127 15.35 25.99 6.70
C THR A 127 14.62 27.33 6.88
N GLY A 128 14.38 27.75 8.12
CA GLY A 128 13.51 28.89 8.42
C GLY A 128 12.02 28.67 8.08
N LYS A 129 11.64 27.44 7.69
CA LYS A 129 10.26 27.06 7.40
C LYS A 129 9.52 26.65 8.67
N LYS A 130 8.22 26.41 8.52
CA LYS A 130 7.31 25.98 9.59
C LYS A 130 6.72 24.59 9.31
N TYR A 131 7.61 23.62 9.09
CA TYR A 131 7.23 22.21 9.00
C TYR A 131 6.55 21.75 10.29
N ARG A 132 5.63 20.81 10.15
CA ARG A 132 4.86 20.16 11.20
C ARG A 132 4.38 18.79 10.72
N LEU A 133 3.79 18.01 11.62
CA LEU A 133 2.95 16.88 11.21
C LEU A 133 1.64 17.40 10.58
N PRO A 134 1.05 16.66 9.62
CA PRO A 134 -0.30 16.96 9.16
C PRO A 134 -1.32 16.75 10.29
N THR A 135 -2.47 17.40 10.19
CA THR A 135 -3.64 16.96 10.96
C THR A 135 -4.21 15.69 10.34
N ALA A 136 -4.97 14.90 11.11
CA ALA A 136 -5.69 13.73 10.61
C ALA A 136 -6.61 14.10 9.43
N LEU A 137 -7.26 15.27 9.52
CA LEU A 137 -8.12 15.82 8.49
C LEU A 137 -7.35 16.18 7.20
N GLU A 138 -6.19 16.83 7.33
CA GLU A 138 -5.32 17.14 6.19
C GLU A 138 -4.83 15.87 5.50
N TRP A 139 -4.46 14.86 6.29
CA TRP A 139 -4.00 13.57 5.81
C TRP A 139 -5.12 12.84 5.05
N GLU A 140 -6.32 12.72 5.62
CA GLU A 140 -7.46 12.05 4.97
C GLU A 140 -7.91 12.76 3.71
N TYR A 141 -7.91 14.09 3.70
CA TYR A 141 -8.25 14.86 2.52
C TYR A 141 -7.27 14.60 1.37
N ALA A 142 -5.98 14.54 1.69
CA ALA A 142 -4.95 14.20 0.72
C ALA A 142 -5.09 12.74 0.24
N ALA A 143 -5.31 11.79 1.15
CA ALA A 143 -5.43 10.36 0.86
C ALA A 143 -6.64 10.05 -0.05
N SER A 144 -7.79 10.66 0.26
CA SER A 144 -9.05 10.52 -0.49
C SER A 144 -9.09 11.32 -1.80
N ALA A 145 -7.99 12.00 -2.16
CA ALA A 145 -7.90 12.88 -3.32
C ALA A 145 -9.08 13.87 -3.40
N GLY A 146 -9.37 14.52 -2.27
CA GLY A 146 -10.43 15.53 -2.17
C GLY A 146 -11.82 14.98 -1.85
N GLY A 147 -11.89 13.84 -1.16
CA GLY A 147 -13.16 13.27 -0.69
C GLY A 147 -13.81 12.27 -1.62
N LYS A 148 -13.02 11.61 -2.47
CA LYS A 148 -13.54 10.48 -3.26
C LYS A 148 -13.96 9.36 -2.31
N LYS A 149 -15.06 8.69 -2.68
CA LYS A 149 -15.56 7.51 -1.98
C LYS A 149 -14.74 6.29 -2.40
N GLU A 150 -13.52 6.22 -1.88
CA GLU A 150 -12.57 5.11 -2.07
C GLU A 150 -12.12 4.62 -0.69
N ARG A 151 -12.15 3.31 -0.45
CA ARG A 151 -11.63 2.71 0.79
C ARG A 151 -10.13 2.92 0.98
N TRP A 152 -9.36 2.80 -0.09
CA TRP A 152 -7.90 2.98 -0.09
C TRP A 152 -7.51 4.14 -1.01
N ALA A 153 -6.35 4.74 -0.78
CA ALA A 153 -5.91 5.88 -1.58
C ALA A 153 -5.65 5.45 -3.04
N GLY A 154 -6.60 5.78 -3.94
CA GLY A 154 -6.55 5.44 -5.35
C GLY A 154 -7.43 4.27 -5.79
N THR A 155 -8.09 3.54 -4.87
CA THR A 155 -9.02 2.46 -5.24
C THR A 155 -10.06 2.14 -4.16
N ASP A 156 -11.26 1.77 -4.59
CA ASP A 156 -12.30 1.16 -3.73
C ASP A 156 -12.30 -0.38 -3.77
N PHE A 157 -11.47 -0.96 -4.65
CA PHE A 157 -11.41 -2.40 -4.87
C PHE A 157 -10.14 -2.98 -4.25
N GLU A 158 -10.30 -3.87 -3.26
CA GLU A 158 -9.18 -4.58 -2.62
C GLU A 158 -8.34 -5.37 -3.64
N SER A 159 -8.98 -5.86 -4.72
CA SER A 159 -8.28 -6.56 -5.81
C SER A 159 -7.23 -5.72 -6.53
N ASP A 160 -7.35 -4.39 -6.44
CA ASP A 160 -6.45 -3.44 -7.09
C ASP A 160 -5.48 -2.81 -6.09
N LEU A 161 -5.69 -3.00 -4.78
CA LEU A 161 -4.90 -2.38 -3.69
C LEU A 161 -3.40 -2.62 -3.85
N TRP A 162 -2.99 -3.80 -4.32
CA TRP A 162 -1.58 -4.13 -4.55
C TRP A 162 -0.86 -3.19 -5.52
N GLN A 163 -1.58 -2.44 -6.36
CA GLN A 163 -1.00 -1.43 -7.27
C GLN A 163 -0.67 -0.12 -6.54
N PHE A 164 -1.38 0.16 -5.44
CA PHE A 164 -1.33 1.42 -4.69
C PHE A 164 -0.58 1.29 -3.36
N ALA A 165 -0.53 0.08 -2.79
CA ALA A 165 -0.04 -0.16 -1.44
C ALA A 165 1.05 -1.23 -1.36
N TRP A 166 1.95 -1.07 -0.39
CA TRP A 166 2.78 -2.14 0.15
C TRP A 166 2.15 -2.63 1.47
N TYR A 167 1.57 -3.83 1.49
CA TYR A 167 0.87 -4.38 2.66
C TYR A 167 0.98 -5.91 2.69
N GLY A 168 0.94 -6.50 3.89
CA GLY A 168 1.09 -7.94 4.14
C GLY A 168 2.07 -8.64 3.19
N ASP A 169 1.55 -9.60 2.41
CA ASP A 169 2.33 -10.39 1.46
C ASP A 169 2.97 -9.56 0.32
N THR A 170 2.35 -8.45 -0.09
CA THR A 170 2.81 -7.66 -1.25
C THR A 170 4.10 -6.91 -0.95
N SER A 171 4.40 -6.66 0.33
CA SER A 171 5.60 -5.95 0.78
C SER A 171 6.81 -6.87 0.98
N GLY A 172 6.60 -8.19 0.95
CA GLY A 172 7.61 -9.15 1.41
C GLY A 172 7.91 -9.02 2.91
N TYR A 173 6.95 -8.52 3.69
CA TYR A 173 7.04 -8.28 5.13
C TYR A 173 8.18 -7.30 5.51
N ARG A 174 8.28 -6.20 4.79
CA ARG A 174 9.21 -5.09 5.07
C ARG A 174 8.81 -3.79 4.38
N THR A 175 9.41 -2.68 4.79
CA THR A 175 9.30 -1.41 4.05
C THR A 175 9.89 -1.50 2.65
N SER A 176 9.40 -0.65 1.75
CA SER A 176 9.89 -0.47 0.38
C SER A 176 10.27 0.99 0.13
N PRO A 177 11.10 1.29 -0.89
CA PRO A 177 11.37 2.67 -1.27
C PRO A 177 10.08 3.44 -1.54
N VAL A 178 10.02 4.70 -1.13
CA VAL A 178 8.85 5.54 -1.34
C VAL A 178 8.59 5.75 -2.84
N GLY A 179 7.32 5.93 -3.21
CA GLY A 179 6.93 6.32 -4.56
C GLY A 179 6.95 5.22 -5.62
N GLN A 180 7.08 3.95 -5.23
CA GLN A 180 7.15 2.82 -6.16
C GLN A 180 5.78 2.30 -6.61
N LYS A 181 4.72 2.61 -5.84
CA LYS A 181 3.33 2.29 -6.18
C LYS A 181 2.64 3.43 -6.92
N VAL A 182 1.51 3.13 -7.55
CA VAL A 182 0.69 4.12 -8.27
C VAL A 182 0.20 5.17 -7.27
N PRO A 183 0.39 6.48 -7.53
CA PRO A 183 -0.12 7.52 -6.65
C PRO A 183 -1.64 7.66 -6.76
N ASN A 184 -2.26 8.28 -5.75
CA ASN A 184 -3.66 8.70 -5.87
C ASN A 184 -3.82 9.86 -6.87
N THR A 185 -5.06 10.31 -7.11
CA THR A 185 -5.33 11.36 -8.12
C THR A 185 -4.69 12.71 -7.82
N PHE A 186 -4.32 12.99 -6.57
CA PHE A 186 -3.56 14.21 -6.22
C PHE A 186 -2.05 14.05 -6.41
N GLY A 187 -1.55 12.85 -6.70
CA GLY A 187 -0.13 12.57 -6.88
C GLY A 187 0.59 12.16 -5.60
N PHE A 188 -0.12 11.92 -4.49
CA PHE A 188 0.46 11.38 -3.27
C PHE A 188 0.68 9.88 -3.40
N HIS A 189 1.86 9.43 -2.96
CA HIS A 189 2.19 8.01 -2.90
C HIS A 189 2.14 7.52 -1.46
N ASP A 190 2.00 6.20 -1.32
CA ASP A 190 2.14 5.49 -0.05
C ASP A 190 1.18 6.01 1.03
N MET A 191 0.04 6.58 0.63
CA MET A 191 -1.05 6.98 1.55
C MET A 191 -1.85 5.77 2.06
N THR A 192 -1.44 4.56 1.68
CA THR A 192 -2.02 3.28 2.07
C THR A 192 -0.93 2.20 2.06
N GLY A 193 -0.61 1.62 3.22
CA GLY A 193 0.51 0.71 3.41
C GLY A 193 1.87 1.40 3.57
N ASN A 194 2.95 0.64 3.31
CA ASN A 194 4.35 0.96 3.57
C ASN A 194 4.64 1.20 5.06
N VAL A 195 4.42 2.40 5.61
CA VAL A 195 4.44 2.61 7.07
C VAL A 195 3.22 3.38 7.54
N TRP A 196 2.77 3.07 8.76
CA TRP A 196 1.86 3.94 9.49
C TRP A 196 2.49 5.32 9.65
N GLU A 197 1.67 6.37 9.60
CA GLU A 197 2.17 7.74 9.66
C GLU A 197 1.64 8.47 10.89
N TRP A 198 2.57 9.04 11.68
CA TRP A 198 2.21 9.98 12.74
C TRP A 198 1.49 11.20 12.18
N VAL A 199 0.36 11.55 12.81
CA VAL A 199 -0.31 12.83 12.62
C VAL A 199 -0.28 13.65 13.92
N ASN A 200 -0.60 14.95 13.84
CA ASN A 200 -0.51 15.85 15.00
C ASN A 200 -1.59 15.57 16.07
N ASP A 201 -2.72 15.01 15.65
CA ASP A 201 -3.90 14.80 16.46
C ASP A 201 -3.68 13.79 17.59
N SER A 202 -4.33 14.05 18.73
CA SER A 202 -4.45 13.06 19.80
C SER A 202 -5.41 11.95 19.37
N PHE A 203 -5.12 10.71 19.78
CA PHE A 203 -6.06 9.62 19.57
C PHE A 203 -7.25 9.74 20.53
N PRO A 204 -8.51 9.64 20.07
CA PRO A 204 -9.68 9.82 20.94
C PRO A 204 -9.73 8.80 22.09
N SER A 205 -9.97 9.26 23.31
CA SER A 205 -10.08 8.40 24.49
C SER A 205 -11.23 7.40 24.41
N ASP A 206 -12.29 7.75 23.69
CA ASP A 206 -13.57 7.02 23.68
C ASP A 206 -13.53 5.80 22.75
N TYR A 207 -12.45 5.64 21.98
CA TYR A 207 -12.22 4.48 21.10
C TYR A 207 -12.01 3.19 21.91
N TYR A 208 -11.39 3.30 23.09
CA TYR A 208 -11.37 2.22 24.07
C TYR A 208 -12.60 2.38 24.99
N LYS A 209 -13.65 1.59 24.77
CA LYS A 209 -14.80 1.46 25.70
C LYS A 209 -14.41 0.78 27.03
N ILE A 210 -13.25 1.09 27.58
CA ILE A 210 -12.72 0.55 28.83
C ILE A 210 -12.55 1.73 29.78
N ASP A 211 -13.12 1.61 30.99
CA ASP A 211 -13.04 2.59 32.07
C ASP A 211 -11.60 2.73 32.61
N PHE A 212 -10.75 3.38 31.82
CA PHE A 212 -9.36 3.70 32.16
C PHE A 212 -9.23 4.92 33.06
N LYS A 213 -10.33 5.59 33.46
CA LYS A 213 -10.29 6.82 34.27
C LYS A 213 -9.52 6.67 35.58
N ARG A 214 -9.45 5.45 36.15
CA ARG A 214 -8.73 5.19 37.41
C ARG A 214 -7.24 4.86 37.28
N GLN A 215 -6.76 4.42 36.10
CA GLN A 215 -5.33 4.08 35.89
C GLN A 215 -4.56 5.18 35.11
N ARG A 216 -5.31 6.09 34.47
CA ARG A 216 -4.87 7.15 33.55
C ARG A 216 -3.72 8.03 34.04
N ASP A 217 -3.66 8.34 35.34
CA ASP A 217 -2.74 9.37 35.84
C ASP A 217 -1.50 8.78 36.55
N ARG A 218 -1.38 7.44 36.66
CA ARG A 218 -0.31 6.77 37.42
C ARG A 218 0.66 5.90 36.62
N LEU A 219 0.28 5.43 35.42
CA LEU A 219 1.07 4.39 34.72
C LEU A 219 1.71 4.84 33.40
N PHE A 220 1.17 5.85 32.70
CA PHE A 220 1.74 6.34 31.44
C PHE A 220 1.48 7.86 31.25
N PRO A 221 2.48 8.74 31.43
CA PRO A 221 2.32 10.16 31.10
C PRO A 221 2.32 10.37 29.57
N GLY A 222 1.15 10.69 29.01
CA GLY A 222 0.99 11.06 27.60
C GLY A 222 -0.24 10.44 26.95
N MET A 223 -1.12 11.26 26.37
CA MET A 223 -2.24 10.76 25.56
C MET A 223 -1.67 10.13 24.27
N PRO A 224 -2.15 8.93 23.85
CA PRO A 224 -1.74 8.36 22.57
C PRO A 224 -1.96 9.33 21.42
N ARG A 225 -1.06 9.29 20.44
CA ARG A 225 -1.13 10.05 19.19
C ARG A 225 -1.69 9.17 18.09
N MET A 226 -2.36 9.80 17.14
CA MET A 226 -3.01 9.10 16.05
C MET A 226 -2.02 8.70 14.95
N LEU A 227 -2.26 7.53 14.37
CA LEU A 227 -1.59 6.98 13.21
C LEU A 227 -2.58 6.79 12.06
N LYS A 228 -2.08 6.96 10.83
CA LYS A 228 -2.85 6.84 9.58
C LYS A 228 -2.17 5.92 8.57
N GLY A 229 -2.95 5.27 7.72
CA GLY A 229 -2.49 4.67 6.45
C GLY A 229 -2.18 3.18 6.45
N GLY A 230 -2.04 2.50 7.59
CA GLY A 230 -1.61 1.10 7.61
C GLY A 230 -0.11 0.95 7.30
N SER A 231 0.41 -0.27 7.35
CA SER A 231 1.83 -0.53 7.08
C SER A 231 2.08 -1.75 6.22
N TRP A 232 3.37 -2.01 5.94
CA TRP A 232 3.87 -3.13 5.18
C TRP A 232 3.43 -4.50 5.71
N TYR A 233 3.11 -4.67 7.00
CA TYR A 233 2.70 -5.97 7.57
C TYR A 233 1.18 -6.13 7.68
N ASP A 234 0.44 -5.03 7.63
CA ASP A 234 -0.97 -5.04 7.98
C ASP A 234 -1.84 -5.65 6.87
N PRO A 235 -2.98 -6.27 7.23
CA PRO A 235 -3.98 -6.66 6.24
C PRO A 235 -4.68 -5.41 5.67
N PRO A 236 -5.32 -5.52 4.49
CA PRO A 236 -5.98 -4.40 3.79
C PRO A 236 -6.88 -3.53 4.66
N LEU A 237 -7.58 -4.13 5.63
CA LEU A 237 -8.50 -3.41 6.51
C LEU A 237 -7.82 -2.24 7.23
N PHE A 238 -6.58 -2.39 7.69
CA PHE A 238 -5.88 -1.33 8.41
C PHE A 238 -5.29 -0.26 7.49
N ALA A 239 -5.23 -0.52 6.19
CA ALA A 239 -4.75 0.43 5.19
C ALA A 239 -5.87 1.32 4.63
N VAL A 240 -7.12 1.14 5.11
CA VAL A 240 -8.28 1.97 4.74
C VAL A 240 -8.08 3.40 5.24
N ILE A 241 -8.42 4.39 4.41
CA ILE A 241 -8.16 5.82 4.66
C ILE A 241 -8.72 6.32 6.00
N SER A 242 -9.92 5.85 6.35
CA SER A 242 -10.62 6.26 7.57
C SER A 242 -10.14 5.55 8.82
N VAL A 243 -9.38 4.45 8.70
CA VAL A 243 -8.90 3.71 9.86
C VAL A 243 -7.81 4.52 10.57
N ASN A 244 -7.94 4.57 11.89
CA ASN A 244 -7.02 5.24 12.79
C ASN A 244 -6.49 4.22 13.79
N GLU A 245 -5.20 4.33 14.12
CA GLU A 245 -4.61 3.59 15.23
C GLU A 245 -4.02 4.55 16.27
N GLY A 246 -3.95 4.12 17.53
CA GLY A 246 -3.44 4.92 18.63
C GLY A 246 -2.13 4.35 19.15
N MET A 247 -1.08 5.16 19.22
CA MET A 247 0.19 4.74 19.81
C MET A 247 0.74 5.81 20.75
N HIS A 248 1.36 5.38 21.86
CA HIS A 248 1.95 6.30 22.82
C HIS A 248 3.06 7.13 22.17
N PRO A 249 3.16 8.45 22.44
CA PRO A 249 4.07 9.35 21.72
C PRO A 249 5.56 9.01 21.83
N THR A 250 5.96 8.25 22.86
CA THR A 250 7.34 7.79 23.06
C THR A 250 7.63 6.42 22.42
N THR A 251 6.61 5.70 21.96
CA THR A 251 6.77 4.36 21.40
C THR A 251 7.35 4.44 19.99
N ARG A 252 8.27 3.53 19.68
CA ARG A 252 8.85 3.34 18.35
C ARG A 252 8.41 1.99 17.79
N SER A 253 8.16 1.93 16.49
CA SER A 253 7.83 0.69 15.78
C SER A 253 8.46 0.68 14.38
N ASN A 254 8.89 -0.49 13.92
CA ASN A 254 9.44 -0.66 12.56
C ASN A 254 8.39 -0.61 11.44
N SER A 255 7.14 -0.38 11.81
CA SER A 255 6.01 -0.16 10.92
C SER A 255 5.51 1.28 10.94
N VAL A 256 6.15 2.17 11.70
CA VAL A 256 5.67 3.55 11.93
C VAL A 256 6.74 4.55 11.52
N GLY A 257 6.37 5.44 10.59
CA GLY A 257 7.12 6.61 10.16
C GLY A 257 6.22 7.86 10.18
N PHE A 258 6.44 8.78 9.25
CA PHE A 258 5.65 10.01 9.14
C PHE A 258 5.87 10.70 7.79
N ARG A 259 4.98 11.63 7.45
CA ARG A 259 5.20 12.65 6.41
C ARG A 259 5.05 14.06 6.97
N LEU A 260 5.60 15.04 6.27
CA LEU A 260 5.57 16.44 6.70
C LEU A 260 4.42 17.22 6.08
N ALA A 261 3.94 18.21 6.81
CA ALA A 261 3.10 19.28 6.30
C ALA A 261 3.70 20.64 6.65
N PHE A 262 3.27 21.69 5.96
CA PHE A 262 3.40 23.06 6.46
C PHE A 262 2.29 23.94 5.90
N SER A 263 1.87 24.93 6.68
CA SER A 263 0.79 25.84 6.30
C SER A 263 1.23 26.75 5.15
N ALA A 264 0.40 26.90 4.12
CA ALA A 264 0.67 27.84 3.05
C ALA A 264 0.35 29.25 3.56
N GLU A 265 1.38 30.08 3.75
CA GLU A 265 1.15 31.52 3.94
C GLU A 265 0.60 32.13 2.64
N ALA A 266 -0.10 33.24 2.78
CA ALA A 266 -0.64 34.02 1.68
C ALA A 266 0.46 34.72 0.90
N ASP A 267 1.36 33.98 0.25
CA ASP A 267 2.18 34.59 -0.79
C ASP A 267 2.50 33.62 -1.94
N THR A 268 2.17 34.13 -3.11
CA THR A 268 2.17 33.47 -4.42
C THR A 268 3.47 33.79 -5.13
N GLY A 269 4.36 32.81 -5.27
CA GLY A 269 5.54 32.98 -6.10
C GLY A 269 6.38 31.71 -6.14
N GLU A 270 6.85 31.38 -7.33
CA GLU A 270 7.85 30.34 -7.55
C GLU A 270 9.09 30.64 -6.70
N HIS A 271 9.27 29.92 -5.60
CA HIS A 271 10.36 30.18 -4.66
C HIS A 271 11.41 29.09 -4.82
N VAL A 272 12.49 29.37 -5.53
CA VAL A 272 13.69 28.54 -5.45
C VAL A 272 14.42 28.93 -4.18
N ASP A 273 14.41 28.07 -3.18
CA ASP A 273 15.17 28.28 -1.94
C ASP A 273 16.67 28.23 -2.28
N GLN A 274 17.34 29.38 -2.21
CA GLN A 274 18.76 29.52 -2.57
C GLN A 274 19.71 28.82 -1.59
N VAL A 275 19.23 28.42 -0.42
CA VAL A 275 20.01 27.72 0.62
C VAL A 275 19.86 26.20 0.49
N THR A 276 18.67 25.72 0.10
CA THR A 276 18.38 24.27 0.03
C THR A 276 18.28 23.69 -1.38
N GLY A 277 18.16 24.53 -2.41
CA GLY A 277 17.92 24.07 -3.79
C GLY A 277 16.51 23.52 -4.03
N MET A 278 15.57 23.69 -3.08
CA MET A 278 14.19 23.21 -3.19
C MET A 278 13.44 23.86 -4.36
N ARG A 279 12.81 23.01 -5.19
CA ARG A 279 11.79 23.39 -6.18
C ARG A 279 10.41 23.00 -5.64
N PHE A 280 9.55 23.98 -5.41
CA PHE A 280 8.13 23.72 -5.13
C PHE A 280 7.41 23.45 -6.45
N ILE A 281 6.84 22.24 -6.61
CA ILE A 281 5.96 21.95 -7.74
C ILE A 281 4.57 22.44 -7.36
N PHE A 282 4.11 23.51 -8.03
CA PHE A 282 2.73 23.96 -7.95
C PHE A 282 1.85 23.04 -8.78
N VAL A 283 1.22 22.06 -8.15
CA VAL A 283 0.02 21.45 -8.73
C VAL A 283 -1.14 22.32 -8.28
N LYS A 284 -1.48 23.35 -9.05
CA LYS A 284 -2.77 24.03 -8.89
C LYS A 284 -3.82 22.95 -9.02
N GLY A 285 -4.57 22.66 -7.95
CA GLY A 285 -5.49 21.52 -7.87
C GLY A 285 -6.27 21.40 -9.17
N GLN A 286 -5.85 20.47 -10.04
CA GLN A 286 -6.52 20.26 -11.30
C GLN A 286 -7.88 19.69 -10.95
N GLU A 287 -8.92 20.25 -11.56
CA GLU A 287 -10.20 19.55 -11.67
C GLU A 287 -9.92 18.11 -12.11
N PRO A 288 -10.67 17.12 -11.58
CA PRO A 288 -10.39 15.72 -11.81
C PRO A 288 -10.14 15.48 -13.29
N LEU A 289 -8.95 14.97 -13.61
CA LEU A 289 -8.59 14.60 -14.99
C LEU A 289 -9.75 13.79 -15.59
N PRO A 290 -10.19 14.10 -16.83
CA PRO A 290 -11.27 13.37 -17.45
C PRO A 290 -10.91 11.88 -17.44
N LYS A 291 -11.81 11.07 -16.85
CA LYS A 291 -11.65 9.62 -16.75
C LYS A 291 -11.28 9.07 -18.14
N PRO A 292 -10.28 8.18 -18.26
CA PRO A 292 -10.29 7.23 -19.37
C PRO A 292 -11.67 6.56 -19.35
N LYS A 293 -12.37 6.54 -20.49
CA LYS A 293 -13.64 5.82 -20.59
C LYS A 293 -13.38 4.34 -20.31
N VAL A 294 -13.61 3.95 -19.06
CA VAL A 294 -13.81 2.56 -18.67
C VAL A 294 -15.30 2.33 -18.79
N GLU A 295 -15.70 1.62 -19.84
CA GLU A 295 -17.06 1.11 -19.98
C GLU A 295 -17.42 0.27 -18.74
N GLN A 296 -18.54 0.60 -18.13
CA GLN A 296 -19.10 -0.17 -17.02
C GLN A 296 -19.44 -1.58 -17.52
N PRO A 297 -18.98 -2.66 -16.88
CA PRO A 297 -19.48 -3.98 -17.20
C PRO A 297 -20.94 -4.06 -16.76
N THR A 298 -21.85 -4.07 -17.73
CA THR A 298 -23.25 -4.47 -17.53
C THR A 298 -23.29 -5.90 -17.00
N LYS A 299 -24.11 -6.10 -15.98
CA LYS A 299 -24.45 -7.40 -15.37
C LYS A 299 -24.58 -8.49 -16.45
N PRO A 300 -23.74 -9.54 -16.47
CA PRO A 300 -23.88 -10.59 -17.46
C PRO A 300 -25.22 -11.32 -17.27
N ALA A 301 -25.98 -11.41 -18.36
CA ALA A 301 -27.08 -12.34 -18.49
C ALA A 301 -26.56 -13.78 -18.33
N SER A 302 -27.43 -14.66 -17.87
CA SER A 302 -27.21 -16.10 -17.65
C SER A 302 -26.44 -16.74 -18.82
N PRO A 303 -25.46 -17.63 -18.56
CA PRO A 303 -24.65 -18.22 -19.63
C PRO A 303 -25.49 -19.11 -20.56
N PRO A 304 -25.27 -19.06 -21.89
CA PRO A 304 -25.81 -20.03 -22.83
C PRO A 304 -25.20 -21.42 -22.61
N PRO A 305 -25.87 -22.50 -23.05
CA PRO A 305 -25.47 -23.87 -22.73
C PRO A 305 -24.13 -24.27 -23.37
N GLU A 306 -23.39 -25.07 -22.61
CA GLU A 306 -22.04 -25.59 -22.89
C GLU A 306 -21.88 -26.17 -24.30
N GLN A 307 -20.84 -25.72 -25.00
CA GLN A 307 -20.25 -26.45 -26.12
C GLN A 307 -18.87 -26.93 -25.74
N SER A 308 -18.67 -28.24 -25.90
CA SER A 308 -17.49 -29.02 -25.50
C SER A 308 -16.24 -28.61 -26.28
N VAL A 309 -15.30 -27.96 -25.59
CA VAL A 309 -13.93 -27.75 -26.07
C VAL A 309 -13.04 -28.69 -25.24
N ALA A 310 -12.13 -29.41 -25.90
CA ALA A 310 -11.22 -30.38 -25.28
C ALA A 310 -10.68 -29.86 -23.93
N THR A 311 -10.97 -30.60 -22.86
CA THR A 311 -10.81 -30.15 -21.48
C THR A 311 -9.38 -30.36 -21.01
N LEU A 312 -8.70 -29.27 -20.65
CA LEU A 312 -7.48 -29.33 -19.87
C LEU A 312 -7.83 -29.79 -18.45
N ASP A 313 -7.05 -30.72 -17.91
CA ASP A 313 -7.30 -31.29 -16.59
C ASP A 313 -6.92 -30.27 -15.49
N PRO A 314 -7.70 -30.13 -14.39
CA PRO A 314 -7.43 -29.16 -13.34
C PRO A 314 -6.27 -29.58 -12.42
N ALA A 315 -5.59 -28.61 -11.82
CA ALA A 315 -4.54 -28.83 -10.84
C ALA A 315 -5.07 -28.67 -9.40
N TYR A 316 -4.85 -29.66 -8.53
CA TYR A 316 -5.35 -29.67 -7.15
C TYR A 316 -4.29 -29.29 -6.11
N PHE A 317 -4.73 -28.69 -5.01
CA PHE A 317 -3.89 -28.11 -3.96
C PHE A 317 -4.28 -28.56 -2.56
N ASP A 318 -3.29 -28.63 -1.67
CA ASP A 318 -3.52 -28.85 -0.25
C ASP A 318 -4.17 -27.62 0.42
N LEU A 319 -4.73 -27.84 1.61
CA LEU A 319 -5.32 -26.77 2.43
C LEU A 319 -4.31 -25.64 2.68
N ASN A 320 -4.70 -24.40 2.41
CA ASN A 320 -3.88 -23.20 2.62
C ASN A 320 -2.53 -23.20 1.87
N LYS A 321 -2.38 -24.04 0.84
CA LYS A 321 -1.18 -24.13 0.01
C LYS A 321 -1.45 -23.70 -1.43
N TYR A 322 -0.40 -23.18 -2.04
CA TYR A 322 -0.34 -22.83 -3.46
C TYR A 322 0.91 -23.40 -4.15
N ASP A 323 1.70 -24.22 -3.45
CA ASP A 323 2.81 -24.96 -4.02
C ASP A 323 2.28 -26.05 -4.96
N ILE A 324 2.93 -26.23 -6.12
CA ILE A 324 2.56 -27.26 -7.10
C ILE A 324 2.96 -28.63 -6.55
N ARG A 325 1.96 -29.48 -6.27
CA ARG A 325 2.17 -30.86 -5.82
C ARG A 325 2.68 -31.75 -6.97
N PRO A 326 3.37 -32.87 -6.68
CA PRO A 326 3.87 -33.77 -7.72
C PRO A 326 2.79 -34.33 -8.67
N ASP A 327 1.59 -34.62 -8.17
CA ASP A 327 0.46 -35.07 -8.97
C ASP A 327 -0.10 -33.95 -9.87
N ALA A 328 -0.26 -32.74 -9.33
CA ALA A 328 -0.60 -31.55 -10.10
C ALA A 328 0.46 -31.24 -11.18
N ALA A 329 1.74 -31.39 -10.87
CA ALA A 329 2.84 -31.22 -11.82
C ALA A 329 2.74 -32.20 -13.01
N ASN A 330 2.35 -33.46 -12.76
CA ASN A 330 2.14 -34.45 -13.82
C ASN A 330 0.97 -34.08 -14.73
N ILE A 331 -0.13 -33.60 -14.14
CA ILE A 331 -1.29 -33.09 -14.89
C ILE A 331 -0.89 -31.90 -15.76
N LEU A 332 -0.17 -30.93 -15.19
CA LEU A 332 0.25 -29.73 -15.92
C LEU A 332 1.23 -30.06 -17.06
N LYS A 333 2.13 -31.04 -16.88
CA LYS A 333 3.00 -31.54 -17.95
C LYS A 333 2.21 -32.13 -19.11
N LYS A 334 1.19 -32.94 -18.83
CA LYS A 334 0.27 -33.49 -19.84
C LYS A 334 -0.49 -32.37 -20.55
N ASN A 335 -0.93 -31.35 -19.82
CA ASN A 335 -1.62 -30.18 -20.39
C ASN A 335 -0.73 -29.38 -21.38
N VAL A 336 0.60 -29.44 -21.26
CA VAL A 336 1.51 -28.78 -22.24
C VAL A 336 1.37 -29.39 -23.64
N GLU A 337 1.07 -30.69 -23.76
CA GLU A 337 0.85 -31.35 -25.06
C GLU A 337 -0.32 -30.69 -25.81
N TRP A 338 -1.34 -30.22 -25.09
CA TRP A 338 -2.45 -29.48 -25.69
C TRP A 338 -2.00 -28.16 -26.31
N PHE A 339 -1.12 -27.40 -25.66
CA PHE A 339 -0.60 -26.15 -26.22
C PHE A 339 0.24 -26.39 -27.48
N GLN A 340 0.97 -27.50 -27.54
CA GLN A 340 1.73 -27.90 -28.72
C GLN A 340 0.81 -28.26 -29.91
N GLN A 341 -0.33 -28.89 -29.62
CA GLN A 341 -1.33 -29.23 -30.63
C GLN A 341 -2.23 -28.05 -31.02
N ASN A 342 -2.25 -26.99 -30.22
CA ASN A 342 -3.15 -25.84 -30.36
C ASN A 342 -2.36 -24.51 -30.36
N PRO A 343 -1.45 -24.28 -31.33
CA PRO A 343 -0.60 -23.10 -31.33
C PRO A 343 -1.42 -21.81 -31.41
N GLY A 344 -1.04 -20.83 -30.59
CA GLY A 344 -1.69 -19.51 -30.53
C GLY A 344 -3.02 -19.47 -29.76
N ARG A 345 -3.54 -20.61 -29.27
CA ARG A 345 -4.76 -20.62 -28.46
C ARG A 345 -4.45 -20.12 -27.04
N LYS A 346 -5.27 -19.19 -26.57
CA LYS A 346 -5.18 -18.65 -25.22
C LYS A 346 -5.92 -19.55 -24.22
N VAL A 347 -5.42 -19.57 -22.99
CA VAL A 347 -6.01 -20.30 -21.87
C VAL A 347 -6.11 -19.38 -20.66
N ARG A 348 -7.29 -19.36 -20.05
CA ARG A 348 -7.53 -18.74 -18.75
C ARG A 348 -7.30 -19.75 -17.64
N ILE A 349 -6.47 -19.38 -16.67
CA ILE A 349 -6.10 -20.17 -15.50
C ILE A 349 -6.91 -19.64 -14.31
N GLU A 350 -7.90 -20.41 -13.86
CA GLU A 350 -8.91 -19.98 -12.89
C GLU A 350 -8.66 -20.61 -11.51
N GLY A 351 -8.22 -19.80 -10.54
CA GLY A 351 -7.93 -20.28 -9.19
C GLY A 351 -9.14 -20.33 -8.26
N ASN A 352 -9.34 -21.49 -7.63
CA ASN A 352 -10.46 -21.78 -6.74
C ASN A 352 -9.97 -22.31 -5.36
N THR A 353 -10.83 -22.17 -4.36
CA THR A 353 -10.61 -22.58 -2.97
C THR A 353 -11.86 -23.21 -2.37
N ASP A 354 -11.70 -23.94 -1.25
CA ASP A 354 -12.85 -24.36 -0.44
C ASP A 354 -13.44 -23.19 0.37
N GLU A 355 -14.62 -23.39 0.94
CA GLU A 355 -15.46 -22.33 1.49
C GLU A 355 -15.12 -21.90 2.91
N ARG A 356 -14.20 -22.61 3.59
CA ARG A 356 -13.94 -22.49 5.03
C ARG A 356 -13.33 -21.16 5.46
N ALA A 357 -12.54 -20.53 4.59
CA ALA A 357 -11.90 -19.26 4.88
C ALA A 357 -12.76 -18.05 4.44
N SER A 358 -12.34 -16.85 4.85
CA SER A 358 -13.00 -15.61 4.44
C SER A 358 -12.95 -15.44 2.92
N ARG A 359 -13.91 -14.70 2.37
CA ARG A 359 -13.95 -14.42 0.92
C ARG A 359 -12.67 -13.74 0.42
N PRO A 360 -12.13 -12.68 1.07
CA PRO A 360 -10.87 -12.06 0.65
C PRO A 360 -9.68 -13.01 0.68
N TYR A 361 -9.55 -13.80 1.76
CA TYR A 361 -8.48 -14.81 1.87
C TYR A 361 -8.53 -15.81 0.72
N ASN A 362 -9.73 -16.30 0.40
CA ASN A 362 -9.95 -17.24 -0.68
C ASN A 362 -9.68 -16.65 -2.07
N MET A 363 -9.99 -15.37 -2.29
CA MET A 363 -9.62 -14.67 -3.53
C MET A 363 -8.09 -14.57 -3.71
N VAL A 364 -7.37 -14.25 -2.64
CA VAL A 364 -5.90 -14.18 -2.62
C VAL A 364 -5.29 -15.56 -2.83
N LEU A 365 -5.72 -16.56 -2.07
CA LEU A 365 -5.22 -17.94 -2.18
C LEU A 365 -5.52 -18.53 -3.57
N GLY A 366 -6.71 -18.30 -4.13
CA GLY A 366 -7.05 -18.66 -5.50
C GLY A 366 -6.12 -17.99 -6.52
N ARG A 367 -5.82 -16.70 -6.36
CA ARG A 367 -4.90 -15.98 -7.26
C ARG A 367 -3.46 -16.51 -7.15
N LYS A 368 -2.99 -16.79 -5.93
CA LYS A 368 -1.66 -17.40 -5.69
C LYS A 368 -1.56 -18.76 -6.41
N ARG A 369 -2.60 -19.59 -6.36
CA ARG A 369 -2.67 -20.88 -7.08
C ARG A 369 -2.67 -20.70 -8.60
N ALA A 370 -3.49 -19.79 -9.13
CA ALA A 370 -3.52 -19.50 -10.57
C ALA A 370 -2.16 -19.00 -11.09
N ASN A 371 -1.50 -18.12 -10.33
CA ASN A 371 -0.17 -17.63 -10.66
C ASN A 371 0.89 -18.75 -10.59
N ALA A 372 0.84 -19.62 -9.58
CA ALA A 372 1.74 -20.77 -9.47
C ALA A 372 1.62 -21.69 -10.69
N VAL A 373 0.40 -21.99 -11.13
CA VAL A 373 0.15 -22.78 -12.35
C VAL A 373 0.67 -22.06 -13.60
N LYS A 374 0.41 -20.75 -13.74
CA LYS A 374 0.92 -19.95 -14.86
C LYS A 374 2.45 -20.00 -14.95
N GLN A 375 3.14 -19.74 -13.84
CA GLN A 375 4.61 -19.75 -13.81
C GLN A 375 5.17 -21.14 -14.09
N TYR A 376 4.52 -22.19 -13.59
CA TYR A 376 4.92 -23.57 -13.87
C TYR A 376 4.80 -23.93 -15.36
N LEU A 377 3.69 -23.57 -16.01
CA LEU A 377 3.50 -23.79 -17.46
C LEU A 377 4.51 -23.00 -18.30
N ILE A 378 4.81 -21.76 -17.93
CA ILE A 378 5.87 -20.95 -18.56
C ILE A 378 7.22 -21.66 -18.44
N GLY A 379 7.54 -22.21 -17.26
CA GLY A 379 8.74 -22.98 -17.03
C GLY A 379 8.85 -24.26 -17.87
N LEU A 380 7.71 -24.80 -18.35
CA LEU A 380 7.65 -25.92 -19.28
C LEU A 380 7.68 -25.49 -20.76
N GLY A 381 7.78 -24.20 -21.04
CA GLY A 381 7.91 -23.65 -22.40
C GLY A 381 6.61 -23.12 -23.02
N VAL A 382 5.52 -22.99 -22.26
CA VAL A 382 4.30 -22.33 -22.76
C VAL A 382 4.50 -20.82 -22.80
N ASP A 383 4.15 -20.19 -23.93
CA ASP A 383 4.24 -18.73 -24.07
C ASP A 383 3.35 -18.01 -23.04
N ALA A 384 3.95 -17.12 -22.27
CA ALA A 384 3.27 -16.32 -21.26
C ALA A 384 2.14 -15.45 -21.83
N GLY A 385 2.25 -15.03 -23.10
CA GLY A 385 1.22 -14.26 -23.81
C GLY A 385 -0.06 -15.06 -24.10
N LEU A 386 -0.01 -16.38 -24.03
CA LEU A 386 -1.16 -17.27 -24.19
C LEU A 386 -1.90 -17.55 -22.88
N LEU A 387 -1.36 -17.09 -21.74
CA LEU A 387 -1.87 -17.44 -20.42
C LEU A 387 -2.44 -16.22 -19.69
N GLU A 388 -3.72 -16.28 -19.35
CA GLU A 388 -4.42 -15.25 -18.56
C GLU A 388 -4.83 -15.84 -17.22
N THR A 389 -4.72 -15.10 -16.12
CA THR A 389 -5.09 -15.60 -14.78
C THR A 389 -6.37 -14.95 -14.27
N ALA A 390 -7.25 -15.75 -13.69
CA ALA A 390 -8.41 -15.30 -12.94
C ALA A 390 -8.47 -16.02 -11.58
N THR A 391 -9.19 -15.45 -10.63
CA THR A 391 -9.48 -16.09 -9.34
C THR A 391 -10.95 -15.94 -9.03
N TYR A 392 -11.54 -17.00 -8.51
CA TYR A 392 -12.91 -17.00 -8.00
C TYR A 392 -12.96 -17.35 -6.52
N GLY A 393 -11.81 -17.67 -5.90
CA GLY A 393 -11.76 -18.10 -4.51
C GLY A 393 -12.81 -19.19 -4.23
N LYS A 394 -13.71 -18.92 -3.29
CA LYS A 394 -14.80 -19.84 -2.92
C LYS A 394 -16.12 -19.62 -3.65
N GLU A 395 -16.16 -18.72 -4.63
CA GLU A 395 -17.41 -18.28 -5.30
C GLU A 395 -17.91 -19.25 -6.37
N ARG A 396 -17.08 -20.23 -6.78
CA ARG A 396 -17.42 -21.25 -7.79
C ARG A 396 -17.11 -22.67 -7.30
N PRO A 397 -17.76 -23.15 -6.24
CA PRO A 397 -17.57 -24.52 -5.77
C PRO A 397 -18.10 -25.51 -6.81
N VAL A 398 -17.36 -26.60 -7.03
CA VAL A 398 -17.84 -27.75 -7.82
C VAL A 398 -18.57 -28.75 -6.94
N CYS A 399 -18.28 -28.76 -5.63
CA CYS A 399 -18.87 -29.65 -4.65
C CYS A 399 -19.36 -28.79 -3.46
N PRO A 400 -20.66 -28.57 -3.28
CA PRO A 400 -21.18 -27.66 -2.26
C PRO A 400 -21.24 -28.27 -0.85
N GLU A 401 -21.09 -29.60 -0.70
CA GLU A 401 -21.24 -30.27 0.58
C GLU A 401 -20.08 -29.96 1.54
N ARG A 402 -20.41 -29.83 2.82
CA ARG A 402 -19.45 -29.46 3.88
C ARG A 402 -18.70 -30.68 4.45
N ILE A 403 -18.01 -31.39 3.57
CA ILE A 403 -17.22 -32.59 3.89
C ILE A 403 -15.84 -32.49 3.23
N GLU A 404 -14.81 -33.13 3.82
CA GLU A 404 -13.42 -33.02 3.32
C GLU A 404 -13.25 -33.45 1.86
N GLU A 405 -14.04 -34.43 1.41
CA GLU A 405 -14.03 -34.85 0.01
C GLU A 405 -14.41 -33.70 -0.94
N CYS A 406 -15.42 -32.90 -0.60
CA CYS A 406 -15.81 -31.73 -1.39
C CYS A 406 -14.80 -30.59 -1.27
N TYR A 407 -14.23 -30.38 -0.09
CA TYR A 407 -13.18 -29.36 0.10
C TYR A 407 -11.98 -29.65 -0.78
N TRP A 408 -11.61 -30.92 -0.90
CA TRP A 408 -10.58 -31.35 -1.83
C TRP A 408 -10.89 -30.97 -3.27
N ARG A 409 -12.10 -31.26 -3.75
CA ARG A 409 -12.54 -30.94 -5.12
C ARG A 409 -12.61 -29.44 -5.40
N ASN A 410 -12.79 -28.61 -4.38
CA ASN A 410 -12.84 -27.15 -4.51
C ASN A 410 -11.46 -26.48 -4.45
N ARG A 411 -10.44 -27.14 -3.87
CA ARG A 411 -9.06 -26.63 -3.84
C ARG A 411 -8.33 -26.90 -5.16
N ARG A 412 -8.71 -26.19 -6.23
CA ARG A 412 -8.22 -26.45 -7.58
C ARG A 412 -7.92 -25.20 -8.41
N VAL A 413 -7.22 -25.40 -9.51
CA VAL A 413 -7.08 -24.43 -10.61
C VAL A 413 -7.59 -25.07 -11.89
N ASP A 414 -8.57 -24.44 -12.52
CA ASP A 414 -9.12 -24.87 -13.81
C ASP A 414 -8.36 -24.18 -14.96
N LEU A 415 -8.16 -24.89 -16.07
CA LEU A 415 -7.52 -24.35 -17.27
C LEU A 415 -8.56 -24.32 -18.38
N MET A 416 -9.04 -23.12 -18.71
CA MET A 416 -10.15 -22.91 -19.64
C MET A 416 -9.63 -22.31 -20.94
N PRO A 417 -9.58 -23.08 -22.05
CA PRO A 417 -9.34 -22.50 -23.37
C PRO A 417 -10.33 -21.38 -23.64
N ILE A 418 -9.85 -20.21 -24.06
CA ILE A 418 -10.70 -19.08 -24.42
C ILE A 418 -10.83 -18.95 -25.94
N PRO A 419 -12.00 -18.53 -26.47
CA PRO A 419 -12.27 -18.45 -27.90
C PRO A 419 -11.25 -17.67 -28.70
#